data_AF-A0A5C8FDT0-F1
#
_entry.id   AF-A0A5C8FDT0-F1
#
_cell.length_a   1.000
_cell.length_b   1.000
_cell.length_c   1.000
_cell.angle_alpha   90.00
_cell.angle_beta   90.00
_cell.angle_gamma   90.00
#
_symmetry.space_group_name_H-M   'P 1'
#
loop_
_entity.id
_entity.type
_entity.pdbx_description
1 polymer ?
#
loop_
_entity_poly.entity_id
_entity_poly.type
_entity_poly.pdbx_seq_one_letter_code
_entity_poly.pdbx_strand_id
1 'polypeptide(L)'
;MAKIPKPTQKELEKWLDNWEKMENYRNQENALNKLFHETYPKNNDINEILIKVATLNDFYSTHILNIFKVAEHIKNIENLDDRLQKGDEKLVKEIAKVGLKKKGGKKIIFYSFATKFCSHHNDKDFAIYDRYVEKILMHFKKLDDFSKNFTKKEDLKEYSNFKSILFDFRVYYKLEDCNLKKLDRYLWQLGRKYFA
;
A
#
# COMPACT_ATOMS: atom_id res chain seq x y z
N MET A 1 -1.48 -7.77 -27.12
CA MET A 1 -1.12 -7.63 -25.68
C MET A 1 -1.06 -9.02 -25.08
N ALA A 2 -0.03 -9.32 -24.28
CA ALA A 2 0.09 -10.63 -23.63
C ALA A 2 -1.08 -10.82 -22.63
N LYS A 3 -1.70 -12.00 -22.64
CA LYS A 3 -2.77 -12.36 -21.71
C LYS A 3 -2.20 -12.38 -20.28
N ILE A 4 -2.89 -11.71 -19.35
CA ILE A 4 -2.52 -11.75 -17.93
C ILE A 4 -2.85 -13.16 -17.41
N PRO A 5 -1.90 -13.88 -16.78
CA PRO A 5 -2.14 -15.21 -16.26
C PRO A 5 -3.17 -15.19 -15.13
N LYS A 6 -4.05 -16.18 -15.11
CA LYS A 6 -5.03 -16.35 -14.02
C LYS A 6 -4.29 -16.58 -12.69
N PRO A 7 -4.66 -15.89 -11.60
CA PRO A 7 -4.05 -16.10 -10.30
C PRO A 7 -4.26 -17.54 -9.83
N THR A 8 -3.17 -18.16 -9.42
CA THR A 8 -3.09 -19.50 -8.84
C THR A 8 -1.93 -19.51 -7.85
N GLN A 9 -1.88 -20.49 -6.96
CA GLN A 9 -0.76 -20.66 -6.03
C GLN A 9 0.59 -20.78 -6.78
N LYS A 10 0.62 -21.54 -7.89
CA LYS A 10 1.83 -21.69 -8.73
C LYS A 10 2.29 -20.37 -9.36
N GLU A 11 1.36 -19.55 -9.87
CA GLU A 11 1.74 -18.23 -10.40
C GLU A 11 2.21 -17.31 -9.28
N LEU A 12 1.54 -17.29 -8.12
CA LEU A 12 1.97 -16.53 -6.96
C LEU A 12 3.43 -16.86 -6.59
N GLU A 13 3.76 -18.15 -6.40
CA GLU A 13 5.11 -18.61 -6.04
C GLU A 13 6.16 -18.19 -7.04
N LYS A 14 5.90 -18.37 -8.34
CA LYS A 14 6.78 -17.92 -9.43
C LYS A 14 7.11 -16.43 -9.34
N TRP A 15 6.14 -15.59 -9.00
CA TRP A 15 6.36 -14.15 -8.85
C TRP A 15 7.08 -13.80 -7.54
N LEU A 16 6.86 -14.56 -6.47
CA LEU A 16 7.64 -14.43 -5.23
C LEU A 16 9.10 -14.85 -5.45
N ASP A 17 9.38 -15.90 -6.22
CA ASP A 17 10.74 -16.26 -6.61
C ASP A 17 11.40 -15.19 -7.49
N ASN A 18 10.61 -14.51 -8.32
CA ASN A 18 11.10 -13.38 -9.10
C ASN A 18 11.44 -12.17 -8.22
N TRP A 19 10.67 -11.95 -7.13
CA TRP A 19 10.96 -10.90 -6.16
C TRP A 19 12.35 -11.04 -5.54
N GLU A 20 12.77 -12.28 -5.24
CA GLU A 20 14.09 -12.55 -4.67
C GLU A 20 15.26 -12.10 -5.56
N LYS A 21 15.03 -11.99 -6.87
CA LYS A 21 16.04 -11.53 -7.85
C LYS A 21 16.05 -10.02 -8.06
N MET A 22 15.13 -9.29 -7.41
CA MET A 22 14.97 -7.84 -7.57
C MET A 22 15.75 -7.06 -6.52
N GLU A 23 17.09 -7.14 -6.59
CA GLU A 23 18.01 -6.62 -5.59
C GLU A 23 17.75 -5.16 -5.19
N ASN A 24 17.53 -4.28 -6.17
CA ASN A 24 17.29 -2.86 -5.90
C ASN A 24 16.03 -2.63 -5.05
N TYR A 25 14.92 -3.30 -5.37
CA TYR A 25 13.66 -3.16 -4.62
C TYR A 25 13.75 -3.82 -3.25
N ARG A 26 14.45 -4.96 -3.14
CA ARG A 26 14.71 -5.61 -1.86
C ARG A 26 15.56 -4.76 -0.93
N ASN A 27 16.61 -4.12 -1.45
CA ASN A 27 17.46 -3.23 -0.66
C ASN A 27 16.68 -2.00 -0.18
N GLN A 28 15.81 -1.43 -1.02
CA GLN A 28 14.90 -0.35 -0.62
C GLN A 28 13.91 -0.79 0.47
N GLU A 29 13.29 -1.96 0.32
CA GLU A 29 12.36 -2.49 1.33
C GLU A 29 13.09 -2.80 2.65
N ASN A 30 14.29 -3.39 2.60
CA ASN A 30 15.11 -3.66 3.78
C ASN A 30 15.54 -2.37 4.49
N ALA A 31 15.93 -1.33 3.73
CA ALA A 31 16.27 -0.04 4.30
C ALA A 31 15.07 0.63 4.98
N LEU A 32 13.87 0.51 4.40
CA LEU A 32 12.64 0.97 5.04
C LEU A 32 12.30 0.16 6.30
N ASN A 33 12.41 -1.17 6.26
CA ASN A 33 12.19 -2.01 7.43
C ASN A 33 13.12 -1.60 8.58
N LYS A 34 14.42 -1.40 8.28
CA LYS A 34 15.39 -0.89 9.26
C LYS A 34 14.99 0.48 9.80
N LEU A 35 14.58 1.40 8.93
CA LEU A 35 14.17 2.75 9.32
C LEU A 35 12.94 2.74 10.24
N PHE A 36 11.91 1.97 9.89
CA PHE A 36 10.62 1.96 10.56
C PHE A 36 10.55 1.06 11.80
N HIS A 37 11.41 0.03 11.90
CA HIS A 37 11.36 -0.93 13.00
C HIS A 37 12.54 -0.84 13.96
N GLU A 38 13.70 -0.35 13.51
CA GLU A 38 14.93 -0.33 14.32
C GLU A 38 15.37 1.10 14.62
N THR A 39 15.55 1.94 13.59
CA THR A 39 16.15 3.27 13.75
C THR A 39 15.18 4.26 14.37
N TYR A 40 13.96 4.37 13.83
CA TYR A 40 12.94 5.32 14.29
C TYR A 40 11.60 4.59 14.48
N PRO A 41 11.42 3.73 15.48
CA PRO A 41 10.22 2.92 15.61
C PRO A 41 8.95 3.70 16.02
N LYS A 42 9.09 4.92 16.52
CA LYS A 42 7.99 5.75 17.04
C LYS A 42 7.68 6.94 16.14
N ASN A 43 6.55 7.60 16.39
CA ASN A 43 6.11 8.77 15.62
C ASN A 43 5.83 9.98 16.52
N ASN A 44 6.71 10.25 17.49
CA ASN A 44 6.61 11.38 18.42
C ASN A 44 7.66 12.49 18.17
N ASP A 45 8.71 12.23 17.39
CA ASP A 45 9.72 13.22 16.98
C ASP A 45 9.51 13.68 15.53
N ILE A 46 9.52 15.00 15.28
CA ILE A 46 9.25 15.55 13.95
C ILE A 46 10.36 15.27 12.95
N ASN A 47 11.62 15.24 13.38
CA ASN A 47 12.77 14.99 12.50
C ASN A 47 12.77 13.53 12.05
N GLU A 48 12.48 12.61 12.96
CA GLU A 48 12.36 11.18 12.65
C GLU A 48 11.22 10.91 11.66
N ILE A 49 10.04 11.50 11.90
CA ILE A 49 8.90 11.39 10.98
C ILE A 49 9.26 12.01 9.62
N LEU A 50 9.94 13.16 9.59
CA LEU A 50 10.34 13.80 8.34
C LEU A 50 11.24 12.89 7.50
N ILE A 51 12.20 12.20 8.13
CA ILE A 51 13.06 11.22 7.45
C ILE A 51 12.23 10.06 6.92
N LYS A 52 11.32 9.47 7.73
CA LYS A 52 10.40 8.42 7.27
C LYS A 52 9.59 8.85 6.05
N VAL A 53 8.98 10.04 6.11
CA VAL A 53 8.16 10.59 5.01
C VAL A 53 9.02 10.80 3.76
N ALA A 54 10.20 11.39 3.89
CA ALA A 54 11.10 11.65 2.77
C ALA A 54 11.56 10.35 2.10
N THR A 55 12.08 9.39 2.87
CA THR A 55 12.57 8.10 2.35
C THR A 55 11.44 7.29 1.73
N LEU A 56 10.28 7.19 2.39
CA LEU A 56 9.13 6.46 1.84
C LEU A 56 8.59 7.11 0.56
N ASN A 57 8.54 8.44 0.53
CA ASN A 57 8.08 9.19 -0.65
C ASN A 57 8.98 8.95 -1.87
N ASP A 58 10.29 8.90 -1.65
CA ASP A 58 11.27 8.65 -2.71
C ASP A 58 11.17 7.19 -3.22
N PHE A 59 11.27 6.20 -2.32
CA PHE A 59 11.33 4.79 -2.70
C PHE A 59 10.05 4.28 -3.36
N TYR A 60 8.88 4.82 -2.96
CA TYR A 60 7.59 4.49 -3.59
C TYR A 60 7.11 5.52 -4.61
N SER A 61 7.91 6.55 -4.90
CA SER A 61 7.56 7.63 -5.83
C SER A 61 6.15 8.20 -5.57
N THR A 62 5.84 8.52 -4.31
CA THR A 62 4.48 9.00 -3.96
C THR A 62 4.23 10.46 -4.38
N HIS A 63 5.27 11.15 -4.84
CA HIS A 63 5.25 12.52 -5.38
C HIS A 63 4.67 13.56 -4.40
N ILE A 64 4.94 13.39 -3.11
CA ILE A 64 4.64 14.40 -2.08
C ILE A 64 5.65 15.53 -2.22
N LEU A 65 5.15 16.75 -2.48
CA LEU A 65 6.00 17.94 -2.61
C LEU A 65 6.30 18.59 -1.25
N ASN A 66 5.27 18.75 -0.41
CA ASN A 66 5.42 19.37 0.91
C ASN A 66 5.50 18.31 2.00
N ILE A 67 6.65 17.63 2.08
CA ILE A 67 6.89 16.55 3.04
C ILE A 67 6.79 17.03 4.50
N PHE A 68 7.17 18.27 4.78
CA PHE A 68 7.09 18.84 6.12
C PHE A 68 5.65 18.92 6.63
N LYS A 69 4.71 19.38 5.80
CA LYS A 69 3.30 19.41 6.17
C LYS A 69 2.71 18.02 6.41
N VAL A 70 3.17 17.01 5.67
CA VAL A 70 2.77 15.62 5.91
C VAL A 70 3.32 15.11 7.24
N ALA A 71 4.59 15.37 7.54
CA ALA A 71 5.22 14.98 8.81
C ALA A 71 4.56 15.66 10.03
N GLU A 72 4.30 16.97 9.93
CA GLU A 72 3.58 17.74 10.96
C GLU A 72 2.18 17.17 11.21
N HIS A 73 1.45 16.85 10.13
CA HIS A 73 0.13 16.22 10.24
C HIS A 73 0.19 14.87 10.95
N ILE A 74 1.13 13.99 10.56
CA ILE A 74 1.32 12.67 11.17
C ILE A 74 1.60 12.81 12.67
N LYS A 75 2.53 13.70 13.06
CA LYS A 75 2.89 13.92 14.47
C LYS A 75 1.70 14.32 15.35
N ASN A 76 0.74 15.03 14.78
CA ASN A 76 -0.43 15.54 15.50
C ASN A 76 -1.62 14.54 15.56
N ILE A 77 -1.47 13.33 15.01
CA ILE A 77 -2.50 12.28 15.13
C ILE A 77 -2.44 11.68 16.53
N GLU A 78 -3.59 11.69 17.20
CA GLU A 78 -3.72 11.16 18.56
C GLU A 78 -3.49 9.64 18.61
N ASN A 79 -2.64 9.20 19.55
CA ASN A 79 -2.33 7.79 19.83
C ASN A 79 -1.90 7.01 18.57
N LEU A 80 -1.17 7.64 17.65
CA LEU A 80 -0.81 7.09 16.35
C LEU A 80 -0.13 5.71 16.44
N ASP A 81 0.92 5.58 17.25
CA ASP A 81 1.70 4.34 17.35
C ASP A 81 0.85 3.15 17.84
N ASP A 82 0.02 3.37 18.87
CA ASP A 82 -0.88 2.33 19.40
C ASP A 82 -1.95 1.92 18.39
N ARG A 83 -2.48 2.90 17.64
CA ARG A 83 -3.49 2.66 16.60
C ARG A 83 -2.90 1.92 15.40
N LEU A 84 -1.65 2.20 15.02
CA LEU A 84 -0.91 1.44 14.00
C LEU A 84 -0.70 -0.01 14.46
N GLN A 85 -0.29 -0.22 15.71
CA GLN A 85 -0.11 -1.57 16.24
C GLN A 85 -1.42 -2.38 16.28
N LYS A 86 -2.55 -1.73 16.58
CA LYS A 86 -3.88 -2.35 16.62
C LYS A 86 -4.54 -2.53 15.24
N GLY A 87 -3.89 -2.07 14.16
CA GLY A 87 -4.45 -2.18 12.82
C GLY A 87 -5.67 -1.27 12.58
N ASP A 88 -5.74 -0.10 13.21
CA ASP A 88 -6.87 0.83 13.04
C ASP A 88 -6.94 1.36 11.60
N GLU A 89 -7.86 0.79 10.82
CA GLU A 89 -8.10 1.13 9.42
C GLU A 89 -8.46 2.60 9.18
N LYS A 90 -9.01 3.30 10.19
CA LYS A 90 -9.35 4.73 10.07
C LYS A 90 -8.10 5.60 9.88
N LEU A 91 -6.94 5.15 10.38
CA LEU A 91 -5.67 5.87 10.25
C LEU A 91 -5.30 6.14 8.80
N VAL A 92 -5.59 5.22 7.88
CA VAL A 92 -5.25 5.41 6.46
C VAL A 92 -5.91 6.67 5.91
N LYS A 93 -7.18 6.89 6.23
CA LYS A 93 -7.94 8.08 5.77
C LYS A 93 -7.50 9.35 6.50
N GLU A 94 -7.14 9.23 7.77
CA GLU A 94 -6.66 10.33 8.61
C GLU A 94 -5.29 10.82 8.14
N ILE A 95 -4.31 9.93 7.97
CA ILE A 95 -2.97 10.22 7.44
C ILE A 95 -3.04 10.79 6.02
N ALA A 96 -3.94 10.26 5.17
CA ALA A 96 -4.05 10.72 3.79
C ALA A 96 -4.57 12.18 3.64
N LYS A 97 -5.24 12.73 4.65
CA LYS A 97 -5.97 14.00 4.59
C LYS A 97 -5.23 15.15 5.29
N VAL A 98 -4.08 15.52 4.74
CA VAL A 98 -3.18 16.57 5.27
C VAL A 98 -3.71 18.02 5.07
N GLY A 99 -4.91 18.19 4.49
CA GLY A 99 -5.51 19.51 4.28
C GLY A 99 -4.89 20.35 3.15
N LEU A 100 -3.91 19.82 2.42
CA LEU A 100 -3.30 20.48 1.26
C LEU A 100 -4.25 20.53 0.05
N LYS A 101 -4.09 21.54 -0.79
CA LYS A 101 -4.90 21.77 -2.00
C LYS A 101 -4.01 21.94 -3.23
N LYS A 102 -4.47 21.48 -4.39
CA LYS A 102 -3.85 21.79 -5.69
C LYS A 102 -4.17 23.23 -6.12
N LYS A 103 -3.45 23.73 -7.12
CA LYS A 103 -3.88 24.90 -7.90
C LYS A 103 -5.31 24.63 -8.41
N GLY A 104 -6.28 25.48 -8.03
CA GLY A 104 -7.71 25.26 -8.28
C GLY A 104 -8.53 24.75 -7.07
N GLY A 105 -7.96 24.70 -5.86
CA GLY A 105 -8.72 24.51 -4.62
C GLY A 105 -9.13 23.08 -4.29
N LYS A 106 -8.96 22.12 -5.21
CA LYS A 106 -9.23 20.70 -4.96
C LYS A 106 -8.28 20.14 -3.90
N LYS A 107 -8.83 19.52 -2.85
CA LYS A 107 -8.06 18.85 -1.79
C LYS A 107 -7.22 17.71 -2.36
N ILE A 108 -5.97 17.61 -1.92
CA ILE A 108 -5.06 16.50 -2.22
C ILE A 108 -5.29 15.41 -1.18
N ILE A 109 -5.38 14.16 -1.64
CA ILE A 109 -5.52 12.99 -0.78
C ILE A 109 -4.33 12.07 -1.03
N PHE A 110 -3.46 11.90 -0.04
CA PHE A 110 -2.24 11.09 -0.13
C PHE A 110 -2.52 9.61 0.19
N TYR A 111 -3.55 9.03 -0.42
CA TYR A 111 -4.05 7.69 -0.09
C TYR A 111 -2.98 6.59 -0.28
N SER A 112 -2.31 6.56 -1.43
CA SER A 112 -1.24 5.60 -1.71
C SER A 112 -0.12 5.67 -0.66
N PHE A 113 0.31 6.89 -0.31
CA PHE A 113 1.31 7.11 0.73
C PHE A 113 0.82 6.61 2.10
N ALA A 114 -0.40 6.97 2.50
CA ALA A 114 -0.94 6.57 3.80
C ALA A 114 -0.99 5.05 3.96
N THR A 115 -1.42 4.31 2.93
CA THR A 115 -1.42 2.83 2.98
C THR A 115 -0.01 2.24 3.14
N LYS A 116 1.00 2.85 2.50
CA LYS A 116 2.40 2.43 2.62
C LYS A 116 2.97 2.75 3.99
N PHE A 117 2.70 3.95 4.51
CA PHE A 117 3.14 4.37 5.83
C PHE A 117 2.57 3.45 6.92
N CYS A 118 1.27 3.10 6.84
CA CYS A 118 0.66 2.15 7.77
C CYS A 118 1.24 0.73 7.62
N SER A 119 1.40 0.24 6.40
CA SER A 119 1.95 -1.10 6.13
C SER A 119 3.39 -1.26 6.61
N HIS A 120 4.24 -0.23 6.48
CA HIS A 120 5.60 -0.25 7.02
C HIS A 120 5.67 -0.19 8.55
N HIS A 121 4.59 0.15 9.25
CA HIS A 121 4.50 -0.02 10.70
C HIS A 121 3.86 -1.36 11.09
N ASN A 122 2.89 -1.86 10.32
CA ASN A 122 2.22 -3.13 10.55
C ASN A 122 1.75 -3.76 9.23
N ASP A 123 2.60 -4.61 8.64
CA ASP A 123 2.38 -5.26 7.34
C ASP A 123 1.41 -6.45 7.42
N LYS A 124 1.02 -6.84 8.63
CA LYS A 124 0.04 -7.90 8.88
C LYS A 124 -1.39 -7.40 8.69
N ASP A 125 -1.67 -6.20 9.19
CA ASP A 125 -3.03 -5.64 9.19
C ASP A 125 -3.27 -4.58 8.12
N PHE A 126 -2.21 -3.94 7.61
CA PHE A 126 -2.34 -2.91 6.58
C PHE A 126 -1.84 -3.37 5.20
N ALA A 127 -2.78 -3.44 4.25
CA ALA A 127 -2.52 -3.59 2.84
C ALA A 127 -2.04 -2.28 2.19
N ILE A 128 -1.16 -2.40 1.19
CA ILE A 128 -0.68 -1.30 0.35
C ILE A 128 -1.61 -1.12 -0.85
N TYR A 129 -1.95 0.14 -1.13
CA TYR A 129 -2.66 0.51 -2.36
C TYR A 129 -1.71 1.25 -3.32
N ASP A 130 -1.72 0.88 -4.59
CA ASP A 130 -1.15 1.67 -5.69
C ASP A 130 -1.85 1.45 -7.04
N ARG A 131 -1.34 2.12 -8.08
CA ARG A 131 -1.90 2.07 -9.44
C ARG A 131 -1.85 0.68 -10.08
N TYR A 132 -0.83 -0.12 -9.82
CA TYR A 132 -0.66 -1.45 -10.41
C TYR A 132 -1.58 -2.46 -9.72
N VAL A 133 -1.67 -2.40 -8.38
CA VAL A 133 -2.64 -3.19 -7.62
C VAL A 133 -4.06 -2.89 -8.10
N GLU A 134 -4.44 -1.62 -8.23
CA GLU A 134 -5.75 -1.23 -8.78
C GLU A 134 -6.01 -1.82 -10.16
N LYS A 135 -5.06 -1.69 -11.09
CA LYS A 135 -5.24 -2.17 -12.48
C LYS A 135 -5.45 -3.69 -12.52
N ILE A 136 -4.73 -4.45 -11.70
CA ILE A 136 -4.88 -5.91 -11.63
C ILE A 136 -6.23 -6.31 -11.03
N LEU A 137 -6.63 -5.69 -9.92
CA LEU A 137 -7.94 -5.95 -9.31
C LEU A 137 -9.07 -5.61 -10.29
N MET A 138 -8.99 -4.45 -10.97
CA MET A 138 -9.98 -4.07 -11.98
C MET A 138 -10.02 -5.02 -13.19
N HIS A 139 -8.86 -5.55 -13.61
CA HIS A 139 -8.79 -6.54 -14.68
C HIS A 139 -9.55 -7.81 -14.31
N PHE A 140 -9.22 -8.39 -13.15
CA PHE A 140 -9.84 -9.62 -12.68
C PHE A 140 -11.28 -9.45 -12.25
N LYS A 141 -11.67 -8.26 -11.78
CA LYS A 141 -13.08 -7.93 -11.60
C LYS A 141 -13.86 -8.10 -12.92
N LYS A 142 -13.36 -7.53 -14.02
CA LYS A 142 -14.06 -7.60 -15.31
C LYS A 142 -14.10 -9.02 -15.87
N LEU A 143 -13.08 -9.83 -15.58
CA LEU A 143 -12.96 -11.17 -16.12
C LEU A 143 -13.79 -12.19 -15.34
N ASP A 144 -13.70 -12.15 -14.01
CA ASP A 144 -14.16 -13.22 -13.12
C ASP A 144 -15.20 -12.75 -12.08
N ASP A 145 -15.42 -11.43 -11.95
CA ASP A 145 -16.29 -10.79 -10.95
C ASP A 145 -16.15 -11.35 -9.53
N PHE A 146 -14.89 -11.53 -9.11
CA PHE A 146 -14.51 -12.32 -7.93
C PHE A 146 -15.02 -11.80 -6.57
N SER A 147 -15.56 -10.57 -6.50
CA SER A 147 -16.02 -9.94 -5.26
C SER A 147 -17.32 -9.19 -5.49
N LYS A 148 -18.36 -9.56 -4.73
CA LYS A 148 -19.66 -8.86 -4.74
C LYS A 148 -19.57 -7.43 -4.20
N ASN A 149 -18.61 -7.16 -3.32
CA ASN A 149 -18.38 -5.85 -2.72
C ASN A 149 -17.57 -4.92 -3.63
N PHE A 150 -17.03 -5.44 -4.73
CA PHE A 150 -16.28 -4.65 -5.70
C PHE A 150 -17.16 -4.38 -6.91
N THR A 151 -17.88 -3.26 -6.92
CA THR A 151 -18.79 -2.90 -8.02
C THR A 151 -18.17 -1.92 -9.00
N LYS A 152 -17.32 -1.02 -8.50
CA LYS A 152 -16.66 0.04 -9.27
C LYS A 152 -15.27 0.35 -8.70
N LYS A 153 -14.47 1.06 -9.49
CA LYS A 153 -13.09 1.43 -9.12
C LYS A 153 -13.01 2.22 -7.82
N GLU A 154 -14.00 3.08 -7.57
CA GLU A 154 -14.07 3.94 -6.39
C GLU A 154 -14.16 3.13 -5.08
N ASP A 155 -14.62 1.88 -5.14
CA ASP A 155 -14.69 1.00 -3.97
C ASP A 155 -13.30 0.70 -3.40
N LEU A 156 -12.24 0.83 -4.20
CA LEU A 156 -10.85 0.70 -3.75
C LEU A 156 -10.32 1.93 -2.98
N LYS A 157 -11.11 3.02 -2.89
CA LYS A 157 -10.73 4.27 -2.21
C LYS A 157 -11.23 4.36 -0.76
N GLU A 158 -12.12 3.47 -0.35
CA GLU A 158 -12.45 3.26 1.06
C GLU A 158 -11.66 2.05 1.56
N TYR A 159 -10.84 2.26 2.60
CA TYR A 159 -9.78 1.31 2.94
C TYR A 159 -10.30 -0.05 3.41
N SER A 160 -11.37 -0.07 4.21
CA SER A 160 -12.02 -1.30 4.67
C SER A 160 -12.55 -2.13 3.49
N ASN A 161 -13.18 -1.45 2.51
CA ASN A 161 -13.64 -2.09 1.28
C ASN A 161 -12.45 -2.63 0.48
N PHE A 162 -11.39 -1.84 0.29
CA PHE A 162 -10.17 -2.27 -0.39
C PHE A 162 -9.57 -3.54 0.24
N LYS A 163 -9.45 -3.58 1.56
CA LYS A 163 -8.93 -4.75 2.29
C LYS A 163 -9.85 -5.97 2.15
N SER A 164 -11.17 -5.78 2.22
CA SER A 164 -12.14 -6.85 1.95
C SER A 164 -12.02 -7.39 0.53
N ILE A 165 -11.81 -6.52 -0.47
CA ILE A 165 -11.65 -6.92 -1.87
C ILE A 165 -10.37 -7.76 -2.06
N LEU A 166 -9.28 -7.40 -1.38
CA LEU A 166 -8.06 -8.24 -1.38
C LEU A 166 -8.28 -9.60 -0.74
N PHE A 167 -9.07 -9.65 0.33
CA PHE A 167 -9.47 -10.91 0.96
C PHE A 167 -10.31 -11.77 0.01
N ASP A 168 -11.34 -11.20 -0.62
CA ASP A 168 -12.17 -11.89 -1.60
C ASP A 168 -11.33 -12.40 -2.78
N PHE A 169 -10.37 -11.59 -3.27
CA PHE A 169 -9.44 -12.00 -4.32
C PHE A 169 -8.64 -13.25 -3.89
N ARG A 170 -8.08 -13.24 -2.68
CA ARG A 170 -7.33 -14.41 -2.16
C ARG A 170 -8.20 -15.65 -2.07
N VAL A 171 -9.41 -15.53 -1.53
CA VAL A 171 -10.34 -16.65 -1.36
C VAL A 171 -10.77 -17.20 -2.72
N TYR A 172 -11.18 -16.32 -3.63
CA TYR A 172 -11.66 -16.71 -4.96
C TYR A 172 -10.59 -17.48 -5.77
N TYR A 173 -9.33 -17.04 -5.71
CA TYR A 173 -8.22 -17.68 -6.41
C TYR A 173 -7.47 -18.73 -5.56
N LYS A 174 -7.97 -19.07 -4.37
CA LYS A 174 -7.39 -20.08 -3.46
C LYS A 174 -5.93 -19.81 -3.11
N LEU A 175 -5.62 -18.55 -2.75
CA LEU A 175 -4.30 -18.06 -2.34
C LEU A 175 -4.19 -18.02 -0.80
N GLU A 176 -4.57 -19.10 -0.14
CA GLU A 176 -4.86 -19.14 1.30
C GLU A 176 -3.61 -18.83 2.15
N ASP A 177 -2.43 -19.32 1.77
CA ASP A 177 -1.13 -19.09 2.46
C ASP A 177 -0.47 -17.73 2.16
N CYS A 178 -1.17 -16.86 1.42
CA CYS A 178 -0.64 -15.57 0.98
C CYS A 178 -1.01 -14.45 1.96
N ASN A 179 -0.07 -13.96 2.77
CA ASN A 179 -0.32 -12.76 3.57
C ASN A 179 -0.39 -11.47 2.70
N LEU A 180 -0.80 -10.35 3.30
CA LEU A 180 -0.94 -9.08 2.57
C LEU A 180 0.35 -8.65 1.87
N LYS A 181 1.52 -8.86 2.49
CA LYS A 181 2.83 -8.52 1.92
C LYS A 181 3.16 -9.35 0.67
N LYS A 182 2.96 -10.67 0.74
CA LYS A 182 3.15 -11.58 -0.42
C LYS A 182 2.17 -11.22 -1.54
N LEU A 183 0.93 -10.91 -1.19
CA LEU A 183 -0.09 -10.53 -2.15
C LEU A 183 0.26 -9.21 -2.85
N ASP A 184 0.71 -8.20 -2.09
CA ASP A 184 1.17 -6.92 -2.63
C ASP A 184 2.32 -7.12 -3.63
N ARG A 185 3.38 -7.84 -3.23
CA ARG A 185 4.51 -8.15 -4.12
C ARG A 185 4.07 -8.85 -5.41
N TYR A 186 3.10 -9.77 -5.32
CA TYR A 186 2.55 -10.45 -6.49
C TYR A 186 1.77 -9.50 -7.40
N LEU A 187 0.78 -8.79 -6.84
CA LEU A 187 -0.09 -7.89 -7.61
C LEU A 187 0.70 -6.74 -8.23
N TRP A 188 1.66 -6.18 -7.50
CA TRP A 188 2.50 -5.09 -8.00
C TRP A 188 3.42 -5.55 -9.14
N GLN A 189 4.13 -6.68 -8.99
CA GLN A 189 5.01 -7.19 -10.05
C GLN A 189 4.21 -7.54 -11.32
N LEU A 190 3.06 -8.19 -11.14
CA LEU A 190 2.16 -8.53 -12.24
C LEU A 190 1.64 -7.25 -12.92
N GLY A 191 1.16 -6.29 -12.14
CA GLY A 191 0.67 -5.02 -12.67
C GLY A 191 1.76 -4.23 -13.40
N ARG A 192 2.98 -4.21 -12.88
CA ARG A 192 4.12 -3.58 -13.53
C ARG A 192 4.45 -4.25 -14.86
N LYS A 193 4.47 -5.58 -14.95
CA LYS A 193 4.77 -6.28 -16.22
C LYS A 193 3.73 -6.02 -17.31
N TYR A 194 2.46 -5.94 -16.96
CA TYR A 194 1.37 -5.88 -17.95
C TYR A 194 0.78 -4.48 -18.17
N PHE A 195 1.09 -3.50 -17.30
CA PHE A 195 0.51 -2.15 -17.36
C PHE A 195 1.51 -1.02 -17.07
N ALA A 196 2.82 -1.29 -17.07
CA ALA A 196 3.83 -0.23 -17.02
C ALA A 196 3.72 0.70 -18.23
#